data_AF-A0A836TEJ8-F1
#
_entry.id   AF-A0A836TEJ8-F1
#
_cell.length_a   1.000
_cell.length_b   1.000
_cell.length_c   1.000
_cell.angle_alpha   90.00
_cell.angle_beta   90.00
_cell.angle_gamma   90.00
#
_symmetry.space_group_name_H-M   'P 1'
#
loop_
_entity.id
_entity.type
_entity.pdbx_description
1 polymer ?
#
loop_
_entity_poly.entity_id
_entity_poly.type
_entity_poly.pdbx_seq_one_letter_code
_entity_poly.pdbx_strand_id
1 'polypeptide(L)'
;MNTSQKILVVSPIPVSYPPKNGYSMVVFYRSYFLKKLANIESDIIVSEKEEYPAKSLIESGIFDNVFSYPVNNKWRSLVKSFFSKETYTMIRH
;
A
#
# COMPACT_ATOMS: atom_id res chain seq x y z
N MET A 1 24.27 5.83 -17.06
CA MET A 1 23.80 5.63 -15.67
C MET A 1 22.42 5.02 -15.76
N ASN A 2 22.22 3.77 -15.31
CA ASN A 2 20.88 3.20 -15.18
C ASN A 2 20.20 3.92 -14.02
N THR A 3 19.27 4.82 -14.29
CA THR A 3 18.43 5.43 -13.26
C THR A 3 17.50 4.35 -12.72
N SER A 4 17.66 3.99 -11.44
CA SER A 4 16.70 3.15 -10.72
C SER A 4 15.33 3.82 -10.81
N GLN A 5 14.36 3.17 -11.44
CA GLN A 5 13.01 3.69 -11.51
C GLN A 5 12.36 3.50 -10.14
N LYS A 6 11.65 4.52 -9.66
CA LYS A 6 11.00 4.50 -8.35
C LYS A 6 9.50 4.67 -8.49
N ILE A 7 8.74 3.85 -7.78
CA ILE A 7 7.27 3.92 -7.75
C ILE A 7 6.76 4.22 -6.35
N LEU A 8 5.58 4.82 -6.28
CA LEU A 8 4.85 5.05 -5.05
C LEU A 8 3.61 4.16 -5.01
N VAL A 9 3.55 3.27 -4.01
CA VAL A 9 2.38 2.44 -3.74
C VAL A 9 1.47 3.19 -2.76
N VAL A 10 0.22 3.44 -3.14
CA VAL A 10 -0.77 4.06 -2.24
C VAL A 10 -1.74 2.99 -1.79
N SER A 11 -1.69 2.63 -0.50
CA SER A 11 -2.57 1.65 0.10
C SER A 11 -3.65 2.34 0.94
N PRO A 12 -4.93 2.30 0.51
CA PRO A 12 -6.04 2.90 1.26
C PRO A 12 -6.44 2.07 2.50
N ILE A 13 -5.96 0.83 2.60
CA ILE A 13 -6.22 -0.09 3.70
C ILE A 13 -4.92 -0.55 4.36
N PRO A 14 -4.95 -1.01 5.63
CA PRO A 14 -3.76 -1.44 6.33
C PRO A 14 -3.10 -2.63 5.60
N VAL A 15 -1.77 -2.62 5.56
CA VAL A 15 -0.97 -3.72 5.00
C VAL A 15 -0.27 -4.41 6.16
N SER A 16 -0.51 -5.71 6.33
CA SER A 16 0.11 -6.50 7.38
C SER A 16 1.50 -6.97 6.97
N TYR A 17 2.46 -6.93 7.90
CA TYR A 17 3.73 -7.65 7.77
C TYR A 17 3.98 -8.53 9.03
N PRO A 18 4.25 -9.84 8.89
CA PRO A 18 4.19 -10.64 7.66
C PRO A 18 2.82 -10.58 6.97
N PRO A 19 2.70 -10.81 5.64
CA PRO A 19 1.42 -10.74 4.94
C PRO A 19 0.41 -11.78 5.46
N LYS A 20 -0.74 -11.35 5.98
CA LYS A 20 -1.79 -12.23 6.55
C LYS A 20 -3.06 -12.33 5.69
N ASN A 21 -3.19 -11.51 4.64
CA ASN A 21 -4.33 -11.51 3.74
C ASN A 21 -3.90 -11.31 2.28
N GLY A 22 -4.79 -11.66 1.34
CA GLY A 22 -4.49 -11.60 -0.09
C GLY A 22 -4.10 -10.21 -0.59
N TYR A 23 -4.71 -9.16 -0.04
CA TYR A 23 -4.34 -7.78 -0.39
C TYR A 23 -2.90 -7.45 0.02
N SER A 24 -2.53 -7.77 1.26
CA SER A 24 -1.17 -7.54 1.77
C SER A 24 -0.15 -8.36 1.00
N MET A 25 -0.48 -9.61 0.62
CA MET A 25 0.36 -10.42 -0.25
C MET A 25 0.61 -9.74 -1.59
N VAL A 26 -0.44 -9.24 -2.26
CA VAL A 26 -0.31 -8.57 -3.56
C VAL A 26 0.59 -7.34 -3.44
N VAL A 27 0.35 -6.47 -2.46
CA VAL A 27 1.16 -5.25 -2.25
C VAL A 27 2.63 -5.62 -2.04
N PHE A 28 2.87 -6.59 -1.16
CA PHE A 28 4.22 -6.94 -0.71
C PHE A 28 5.03 -7.67 -1.80
N TYR A 29 4.45 -8.71 -2.39
CA TYR A 29 5.14 -9.48 -3.44
C TYR A 29 5.29 -8.70 -4.73
N ARG A 30 4.34 -7.81 -5.08
CA ARG A 30 4.49 -6.93 -6.23
C ARG A 30 5.75 -6.07 -6.09
N SER A 31 5.91 -5.38 -4.97
CA SER A 31 7.10 -4.54 -4.73
C SER A 31 8.39 -5.36 -4.65
N TYR A 32 8.35 -6.55 -4.04
CA TYR A 32 9.47 -7.48 -4.05
C TYR A 32 9.93 -7.83 -5.47
N PHE A 33 9.00 -8.27 -6.33
CA PHE A 33 9.33 -8.69 -7.69
C PHE A 33 9.76 -7.52 -8.57
N LEU A 34 9.19 -6.33 -8.39
CA LEU A 34 9.62 -5.12 -9.09
C LEU A 34 11.08 -4.79 -8.78
N LYS A 35 11.48 -4.85 -7.50
CA LYS A 35 12.88 -4.66 -7.10
C LYS A 35 13.79 -5.75 -7.67
N LYS A 36 13.38 -7.01 -7.60
CA LYS A 36 14.22 -8.14 -8.01
C LYS A 36 14.37 -8.32 -9.52
N LEU A 37 13.31 -8.11 -10.28
CA LEU A 37 13.27 -8.41 -11.73
C LEU A 37 13.58 -7.18 -12.60
N ALA A 38 13.23 -5.99 -12.12
CA ALA A 38 13.33 -4.76 -12.91
C ALA A 38 14.20 -3.68 -12.26
N ASN A 39 14.78 -3.95 -11.08
CA ASN A 39 15.50 -2.96 -10.28
C ASN A 39 14.67 -1.69 -10.04
N ILE A 40 13.37 -1.87 -9.77
CA ILE A 40 12.41 -0.81 -9.49
C ILE A 40 12.20 -0.72 -7.98
N GLU A 41 12.50 0.43 -7.39
CA GLU A 41 12.28 0.70 -5.98
C GLU A 41 10.82 1.08 -5.70
N SER A 42 10.34 0.77 -4.50
CA SER A 42 8.98 1.09 -4.07
C SER A 42 8.99 1.84 -2.75
N ASP A 43 8.36 3.01 -2.74
CA ASP A 43 7.86 3.63 -1.50
C ASP A 43 6.41 3.23 -1.29
N ILE A 44 5.93 3.30 -0.04
CA ILE A 44 4.52 3.04 0.27
C ILE A 44 3.93 4.11 1.19
N ILE A 45 2.70 4.53 0.87
CA ILE A 45 1.81 5.23 1.79
C ILE A 45 0.77 4.23 2.28
N VAL A 46 0.64 4.07 3.59
CA VAL A 46 -0.26 3.08 4.21
C VAL A 46 -1.06 3.68 5.36
N SER A 47 -2.24 3.13 5.56
CA SER A 47 -3.11 3.51 6.66
C SER A 47 -2.56 2.92 7.98
N GLU A 48 -2.27 3.75 8.98
CA GLU A 48 -1.79 3.29 10.29
C GLU A 48 -2.92 2.59 11.06
N LYS A 49 -2.64 1.40 11.61
CA LYS A 49 -3.54 0.67 12.51
C LYS A 49 -2.71 -0.05 13.56
N GLU A 50 -3.15 -0.05 14.82
CA GLU A 50 -2.41 -0.69 15.93
C GLU A 50 -2.08 -2.18 15.65
N GLU A 51 -3.00 -2.92 15.04
CA GLU A 51 -2.80 -4.32 14.67
C GLU A 51 -1.77 -4.53 13.55
N TYR A 52 -1.52 -3.50 12.73
CA TYR A 52 -0.65 -3.52 11.56
C TYR A 52 0.21 -2.25 11.50
N PRO A 53 1.18 -2.11 12.42
CA PRO A 53 1.95 -0.88 12.54
C PRO A 53 2.85 -0.70 11.32
N ALA A 54 2.99 0.54 10.85
CA ALA A 54 3.83 0.86 9.69
C ALA A 54 5.31 0.48 9.92
N LYS A 55 5.75 0.46 11.19
CA LYS A 55 7.08 0.01 11.59
C LYS A 55 7.43 -1.39 11.06
N SER A 56 6.47 -2.32 11.08
CA SER A 56 6.71 -3.68 10.57
C SER A 56 6.99 -3.69 9.07
N LEU A 57 6.43 -2.76 8.31
CA LEU A 57 6.72 -2.62 6.87
C LEU A 57 8.11 -2.05 6.62
N ILE A 58 8.60 -1.17 7.49
CA ILE A 58 9.97 -0.63 7.42
C ILE A 58 10.98 -1.75 7.67
N GLU A 59 10.77 -2.52 8.74
CA GLU A 59 11.63 -3.66 9.13
C GLU A 59 11.69 -4.76 8.06
N SER A 60 10.73 -4.76 7.14
CA SER A 60 10.65 -5.73 6.06
C SER A 60 11.70 -5.56 4.96
N GLY A 61 12.28 -4.36 4.81
CA GLY A 61 13.30 -4.05 3.79
C GLY A 61 12.81 -4.09 2.33
N ILE A 62 11.51 -4.28 2.11
CA ILE A 62 10.88 -4.30 0.78
C ILE A 62 10.65 -2.89 0.26
N PHE A 63 10.16 -2.02 1.13
CA PHE A 63 9.92 -0.63 0.82
C PHE A 63 11.13 0.21 1.24
N ASP A 64 11.50 1.15 0.40
CA ASP A 64 12.60 2.09 0.66
C ASP A 64 12.15 3.12 1.71
N ASN A 65 10.96 3.69 1.53
CA ASN A 65 10.29 4.53 2.53
C ASN A 65 8.86 4.08 2.79
N VAL A 66 8.44 4.18 4.05
CA VAL A 66 7.07 3.90 4.50
C VAL A 66 6.52 5.15 5.14
N PHE A 67 5.46 5.70 4.54
CA PHE A 67 4.70 6.82 5.05
C PHE A 67 3.39 6.29 5.60
N SER A 68 3.08 6.62 6.85
CA SER A 68 1.81 6.25 7.44
C SER A 68 0.93 7.46 7.71
N TYR A 69 -0.38 7.25 7.59
CA TYR A 69 -1.36 8.26 7.92
C TYR A 69 -2.39 7.70 8.91
N PRO A 70 -2.81 8.49 9.92
CA PRO A 70 -3.86 8.09 10.83
C PRO A 70 -5.19 8.01 10.08
N VAL A 71 -5.91 6.90 10.25
CA VAL A 71 -7.25 6.75 9.67
C VAL A 71 -8.27 7.30 10.65
N ASN A 72 -8.75 8.52 10.40
CA ASN A 72 -9.94 8.99 11.12
C ASN A 72 -11.21 8.36 10.52
N ASN A 73 -12.30 8.33 11.29
CA ASN A 73 -13.57 7.73 10.85
C ASN A 73 -14.11 8.35 9.56
N LYS A 74 -13.89 9.66 9.34
CA LYS A 74 -14.31 10.36 8.11
C LYS A 74 -13.55 9.84 6.88
N TRP A 75 -12.24 9.62 7.02
CA TRP A 75 -11.37 9.12 5.97
C TRP A 75 -11.71 7.68 5.62
N ARG A 76 -11.96 6.84 6.63
CA ARG A 76 -12.45 5.47 6.44
C ARG A 76 -13.76 5.43 5.65
N SER A 77 -14.70 6.32 5.98
CA SER A 77 -15.98 6.43 5.26
C SER A 77 -15.79 6.93 3.83
N LEU A 78 -14.90 7.91 3.60
CA LEU A 78 -14.57 8.41 2.26
C LEU A 78 -13.92 7.33 1.39
N VAL A 79 -12.93 6.60 1.91
CA VAL A 79 -12.29 5.49 1.20
C VAL A 79 -13.33 4.42 0.85
N LYS A 80 -14.19 4.02 1.79
CA LYS A 80 -15.28 3.08 1.52
C LYS A 80 -16.24 3.59 0.44
N SER A 81 -16.53 4.89 0.45
CA SER A 81 -17.37 5.53 -0.57
C SER A 81 -16.69 5.44 -1.95
N PHE A 82 -15.45 5.89 -2.09
CA PHE A 82 -14.73 5.88 -3.37
C PHE A 82 -14.58 4.48 -3.97
N PHE A 83 -14.37 3.47 -3.14
CA PHE A 83 -14.23 2.08 -3.57
C PHE A 83 -15.54 1.27 -3.44
N SER A 84 -16.69 1.93 -3.26
CA SER A 84 -17.97 1.24 -3.23
C SER A 84 -18.36 0.77 -4.63
N LYS A 85 -19.19 -0.28 -4.69
CA LYS A 85 -19.73 -0.76 -5.96
C LYS A 85 -20.51 0.35 -6.67
N GLU A 86 -21.22 1.18 -5.90
CA GLU A 86 -22.01 2.30 -6.42
C GLU A 86 -21.14 3.38 -7.08
N THR A 87 -20.06 3.83 -6.43
CA THR A 87 -19.14 4.82 -7.03
C THR A 87 -18.42 4.27 -8.25
N TYR A 88 -18.03 2.99 -8.22
CA TYR A 88 -17.45 2.33 -9.38
C TYR A 88 -18.39 2.31 -10.59
N THR A 89 -19.69 2.01 -10.39
CA THR A 89 -20.69 2.09 -11.46
C THR A 89 -20.90 3.51 -11.96
N MET A 90 -20.86 4.51 -11.08
CA MET A 90 -21.07 5.92 -11.44
C MET A 90 -19.90 6.54 -12.22
N ILE A 91 -18.68 6.03 -12.05
CA ILE A 91 -17.51 6.47 -12.85
C ILE A 91 -17.48 5.78 -14.22
N ARG A 92 -18.02 4.55 -14.31
CA ARG A 92 -18.02 3.76 -15.55
C ARG A 92 -19.16 4.09 -16.51
N HIS A 93 -20.19 4.79 -16.06
CA HIS A 93 -21.38 5.18 -16.83
C HIS A 93 -21.57 6.70 -16.74
#